data_AF-A0AAN7VBL0-F1
#
_entry.id   AF-A0AAN7VBL0-F1
#
_cell.length_a   1.000
_cell.length_b   1.000
_cell.length_c   1.000
_cell.angle_alpha   90.00
_cell.angle_beta   90.00
_cell.angle_gamma   90.00
#
_symmetry.space_group_name_H-M   'P 1'
#
loop_
_entity.id
_entity.type
_entity.pdbx_description
1 polymer ?
#
loop_
_entity_poly.entity_id
_entity_poly.type
_entity_poly.pdbx_seq_one_letter_code
_entity_poly.pdbx_strand_id
1 'polypeptide(L)'
;MNNSIAKCLPAFHALTGCDTTSQFSGLGKKTCWRVFLTNYKLLEQFGFERDLSEDVLKDIVKFVIRLYTTCDDIGCINSLRGILASSKSINKLPPTLDSLRQHCLRAHYQTKIWLNSNVPRLERILPDLESSGWKFVDGKVEAILTTSPVLPEDTSVLSTCNCKKGCTGPLCSCKKKNICCIGSCKCMAQVTCSNKKLEHGHIKMLLENPSESSSDLDEF
;
A
#
# COMPACT_ATOMS: atom_id res chain seq x y z
N MET A 1 -20.27 -21.66 -2.02
CA MET A 1 -19.53 -20.38 -2.16
C MET A 1 -20.55 -19.30 -2.45
N ASN A 2 -20.57 -18.18 -1.71
CA ASN A 2 -21.54 -17.10 -1.94
C ASN A 2 -21.36 -16.54 -3.36
N ASN A 3 -22.44 -16.39 -4.13
CA ASN A 3 -22.41 -15.91 -5.52
C ASN A 3 -21.67 -14.56 -5.65
N SER A 4 -21.76 -13.70 -4.63
CA SER A 4 -21.03 -12.42 -4.60
C SER A 4 -19.51 -12.58 -4.48
N ILE A 5 -19.02 -13.60 -3.77
CA ILE A 5 -17.58 -13.87 -3.63
C ILE A 5 -17.01 -14.38 -4.96
N ALA A 6 -17.74 -15.27 -5.64
CA ALA A 6 -17.30 -15.86 -6.90
C ALA A 6 -17.05 -14.80 -7.98
N LYS A 7 -17.90 -13.76 -8.04
CA LYS A 7 -17.75 -12.62 -8.97
C LYS A 7 -16.46 -11.83 -8.76
N CYS A 8 -15.91 -11.83 -7.54
CA CYS A 8 -14.70 -11.09 -7.20
C CYS A 8 -13.41 -11.92 -7.41
N LEU A 9 -13.51 -13.20 -7.79
CA LEU A 9 -12.34 -14.07 -7.99
C LEU A 9 -11.39 -13.58 -9.11
N PRO A 10 -11.88 -13.10 -10.27
CA PRO A 10 -11.00 -12.53 -11.29
C PRO A 10 -10.18 -11.36 -10.75
N ALA A 11 -10.83 -10.41 -10.06
CA ALA A 11 -10.17 -9.28 -9.43
C ALA A 11 -9.15 -9.71 -8.38
N PHE A 12 -9.52 -10.66 -7.50
CA PHE A 12 -8.63 -11.21 -6.49
C PHE A 12 -7.38 -11.85 -7.11
N HIS A 13 -7.58 -12.67 -8.15
CA HIS A 13 -6.47 -13.38 -8.79
C HIS A 13 -5.52 -12.41 -9.49
N ALA A 14 -6.04 -11.46 -10.27
CA ALA A 14 -5.20 -10.47 -10.95
C ALA A 14 -4.47 -9.55 -9.95
N LEU A 15 -5.13 -9.14 -8.87
CA LEU A 15 -4.55 -8.23 -7.88
C LEU A 15 -3.47 -8.91 -7.02
N THR A 16 -3.65 -10.17 -6.66
CA THR A 16 -2.72 -10.89 -5.76
C THR A 16 -1.61 -11.64 -6.49
N GLY A 17 -1.65 -11.66 -7.82
CA GLY A 17 -0.62 -12.18 -8.70
C GLY A 17 -1.13 -13.29 -9.62
N CYS A 18 -0.84 -13.14 -10.91
CA CYS A 18 -1.09 -14.11 -11.97
C CYS A 18 0.05 -14.04 -13.00
N ASP A 19 -0.11 -14.65 -14.17
CA ASP A 19 0.96 -14.68 -15.18
C ASP A 19 1.32 -13.29 -15.74
N THR A 20 0.39 -12.33 -15.70
CA THR A 20 0.56 -10.97 -16.24
C THR A 20 0.75 -9.89 -15.17
N THR A 21 0.60 -10.24 -13.89
CA THR A 21 0.68 -9.30 -12.77
C THR A 21 1.51 -9.85 -11.62
N SER A 22 2.29 -8.98 -10.99
CA SER A 22 3.13 -9.36 -9.86
C SER A 22 2.32 -9.79 -8.64
N GLN A 23 2.92 -10.60 -7.77
CA GLN A 23 2.38 -10.86 -6.44
C GLN A 23 2.92 -9.85 -5.41
N PHE A 24 2.23 -9.72 -4.28
CA PHE A 24 2.74 -8.96 -3.14
C PHE A 24 3.84 -9.75 -2.42
N SER A 25 5.03 -9.17 -2.32
CA SER A 25 6.20 -9.84 -1.74
C SER A 25 5.95 -10.28 -0.29
N GLY A 26 6.35 -11.52 0.03
CA GLY A 26 6.18 -12.11 1.36
C GLY A 26 4.76 -12.56 1.70
N LEU A 27 3.78 -12.40 0.80
CA LEU A 27 2.40 -12.85 0.98
C LEU A 27 2.08 -14.01 0.05
N GLY A 28 1.65 -15.13 0.63
CA GLY A 28 1.19 -16.29 -0.13
C GLY A 28 -0.32 -16.26 -0.41
N LYS A 29 -0.77 -17.03 -1.41
CA LYS A 29 -2.18 -17.16 -1.81
C LYS A 29 -3.11 -17.45 -0.62
N LYS A 30 -2.72 -18.34 0.30
CA LYS A 30 -3.52 -18.67 1.50
C LYS A 30 -3.73 -17.45 2.42
N THR A 31 -2.70 -16.62 2.59
CA THR A 31 -2.77 -15.40 3.40
C THR A 31 -3.71 -14.39 2.76
N CYS A 32 -3.54 -14.11 1.47
CA CYS A 32 -4.42 -13.21 0.73
C CYS A 32 -5.86 -13.71 0.69
N TRP A 33 -6.07 -15.02 0.52
CA TRP A 33 -7.38 -15.66 0.49
C TRP A 33 -8.17 -15.43 1.78
N ARG A 34 -7.52 -15.58 2.95
CA ARG A 34 -8.17 -15.36 4.25
C ARG A 34 -8.68 -13.92 4.40
N VAL A 35 -7.90 -12.93 3.94
CA VAL A 35 -8.30 -11.52 3.96
C VAL A 35 -9.42 -11.28 2.94
N PHE A 36 -9.32 -11.88 1.75
CA PHE A 36 -10.35 -11.78 0.72
C PHE A 36 -11.71 -12.27 1.18
N LEU A 37 -11.80 -13.40 1.89
CA LEU A 37 -13.09 -13.94 2.36
C LEU A 37 -13.88 -12.96 3.24
N THR A 38 -13.20 -12.08 3.99
CA THR A 38 -13.83 -11.07 4.85
C THR A 38 -13.92 -9.68 4.21
N ASN A 39 -13.28 -9.47 3.05
CA ASN A 39 -13.11 -8.15 2.41
C ASN A 39 -13.45 -8.10 0.92
N TYR A 40 -14.01 -9.17 0.35
CA TYR A 40 -14.25 -9.28 -1.10
C TYR A 40 -15.03 -8.11 -1.69
N LYS A 41 -15.90 -7.45 -0.90
CA LYS A 41 -16.67 -6.27 -1.31
C LYS A 41 -15.80 -5.11 -1.80
N LEU A 42 -14.58 -4.97 -1.29
CA LEU A 42 -13.61 -3.95 -1.73
C LEU A 42 -13.10 -4.19 -3.17
N LEU A 43 -13.35 -5.38 -3.73
CA LEU A 43 -12.96 -5.76 -5.09
C LEU A 43 -14.15 -5.80 -6.06
N GLU A 44 -15.39 -5.53 -5.59
CA GLU A 44 -16.60 -5.71 -6.39
C GLU A 44 -16.65 -4.85 -7.65
N GLN A 45 -16.02 -3.68 -7.64
CA GLN A 45 -16.00 -2.75 -8.78
C GLN A 45 -14.72 -2.85 -9.62
N PHE A 46 -13.78 -3.70 -9.22
CA PHE A 46 -12.48 -3.82 -9.88
C PHE A 46 -12.61 -4.57 -11.22
N GLY A 47 -12.13 -3.96 -12.30
CA GLY A 47 -12.22 -4.48 -13.68
C GLY A 47 -13.55 -4.19 -14.41
N PHE A 48 -14.52 -3.53 -13.79
CA PHE A 48 -15.83 -3.25 -14.43
C PHE A 48 -15.76 -2.04 -15.36
N GLU A 49 -15.40 -0.87 -14.82
CA GLU A 49 -15.30 0.38 -15.57
C GLU A 49 -14.15 0.36 -16.58
N ARG A 50 -14.22 1.22 -17.61
CA ARG A 50 -13.15 1.33 -18.64
C ARG A 50 -11.81 1.63 -17.97
N ASP A 51 -11.80 2.67 -17.15
CA ASP A 51 -10.61 3.16 -16.46
C ASP A 51 -10.70 2.87 -14.96
N LEU A 52 -9.56 2.78 -14.29
CA LEU A 52 -9.49 2.63 -12.85
C LEU A 52 -9.85 3.96 -12.17
N SER A 53 -10.99 4.04 -11.50
CA SER A 53 -11.40 5.24 -10.77
C SER A 53 -10.65 5.38 -9.43
N GLU A 54 -10.57 6.62 -8.93
CA GLU A 54 -9.95 6.90 -7.62
C GLU A 54 -10.66 6.21 -6.46
N ASP A 55 -11.98 6.06 -6.52
CA ASP A 55 -12.74 5.40 -5.45
C ASP A 55 -12.48 3.90 -5.43
N VAL A 56 -12.41 3.25 -6.59
CA VAL A 56 -11.99 1.85 -6.69
C VAL A 56 -10.55 1.71 -6.18
N LEU A 57 -9.64 2.61 -6.53
CA LEU A 57 -8.27 2.57 -6.02
C LEU A 57 -8.24 2.70 -4.48
N LYS A 58 -9.06 3.56 -3.86
CA LYS A 58 -9.15 3.68 -2.40
C LYS A 58 -9.59 2.37 -1.75
N ASP A 59 -10.58 1.69 -2.32
CA ASP A 59 -11.04 0.39 -1.82
C ASP A 59 -9.95 -0.67 -1.90
N ILE A 60 -9.20 -0.70 -3.01
CA ILE A 60 -8.07 -1.60 -3.19
C ILE A 60 -6.92 -1.27 -2.25
N VAL A 61 -6.62 0.01 -2.00
CA VAL A 61 -5.64 0.43 -0.99
C VAL A 61 -6.05 -0.10 0.39
N LYS A 62 -7.32 0.02 0.76
CA LYS A 62 -7.85 -0.53 2.02
C LYS A 62 -7.71 -2.05 2.09
N PHE A 63 -8.01 -2.75 1.00
CA PHE A 63 -7.80 -4.21 0.91
C PHE A 63 -6.33 -4.58 1.10
N VAL A 64 -5.42 -3.90 0.41
CA VAL A 64 -3.98 -4.17 0.51
C VAL A 64 -3.44 -3.85 1.90
N ILE A 65 -3.87 -2.76 2.54
CA ILE A 65 -3.51 -2.47 3.94
C ILE A 65 -3.88 -3.65 4.85
N ARG A 66 -5.08 -4.22 4.68
CA ARG A 66 -5.57 -5.39 5.44
C ARG A 66 -4.76 -6.67 5.20
N LEU A 67 -3.95 -6.72 4.13
CA LEU A 67 -2.99 -7.83 3.93
C LEU A 67 -1.78 -7.75 4.85
N TYR A 68 -1.42 -6.54 5.31
CA TYR A 68 -0.20 -6.30 6.10
C TYR A 68 -0.49 -5.99 7.57
N THR A 69 -1.71 -5.56 7.91
CA THR A 69 -2.10 -5.25 9.28
C THR A 69 -3.59 -5.48 9.52
N THR A 70 -3.96 -5.76 10.77
CA THR A 70 -5.35 -5.79 11.24
C THR A 70 -5.78 -4.47 11.89
N CYS A 71 -4.90 -3.46 11.92
CA CYS A 71 -5.19 -2.14 12.48
C CYS A 71 -6.05 -1.32 11.51
N ASP A 72 -7.28 -1.01 11.91
CA ASP A 72 -8.23 -0.25 11.08
C ASP A 72 -7.95 1.26 11.04
N ASP A 73 -7.13 1.79 11.97
CA ASP A 73 -6.81 3.22 12.04
C ASP A 73 -5.88 3.69 10.90
N ILE A 74 -5.23 2.76 10.20
CA ILE A 74 -4.25 3.09 9.16
C ILE A 74 -4.94 3.14 7.79
N GLY A 75 -5.31 4.33 7.35
CA GLY A 75 -5.91 4.55 6.01
C GLY A 75 -4.90 4.80 4.88
N CYS A 76 -3.61 4.99 5.21
CA CYS A 76 -2.58 5.37 4.23
C CYS A 76 -1.50 4.29 4.14
N ILE A 77 -1.32 3.70 2.95
CA ILE A 77 -0.34 2.63 2.74
C ILE A 77 1.11 3.11 2.89
N ASN A 78 1.42 4.36 2.52
CA ASN A 78 2.75 4.93 2.74
C ASN A 78 3.05 5.12 4.24
N SER A 79 2.04 5.50 5.01
CA SER A 79 2.13 5.55 6.48
C SER A 79 2.42 4.17 7.06
N LEU A 80 1.66 3.15 6.64
CA LEU A 80 1.90 1.76 7.03
C LEU A 80 3.33 1.31 6.68
N ARG A 81 3.77 1.61 5.45
CA ARG A 81 5.13 1.30 4.98
C ARG A 81 6.18 1.91 5.89
N GLY A 82 6.02 3.18 6.28
CA GLY A 82 6.93 3.87 7.20
C GLY A 82 6.96 3.25 8.60
N ILE A 83 5.80 2.86 9.15
CA ILE A 83 5.69 2.18 10.44
C ILE A 83 6.43 0.83 10.40
N LEU A 84 6.23 0.04 9.33
CA LEU A 84 6.83 -1.28 9.20
C LEU A 84 8.32 -1.25 8.83
N ALA A 85 8.82 -0.16 8.25
CA ALA A 85 10.21 -0.03 7.82
C ALA A 85 11.23 -0.15 8.96
N SER A 86 10.82 0.13 10.21
CA SER A 86 11.70 0.00 11.38
C SER A 86 11.85 -1.44 11.88
N SER A 87 10.93 -2.34 11.52
CA SER A 87 10.80 -3.67 12.14
C SER A 87 10.73 -4.82 11.13
N LYS A 88 10.63 -4.53 9.82
CA LYS A 88 10.51 -5.52 8.75
C LYS A 88 11.58 -5.30 7.69
N SER A 89 12.06 -6.41 7.12
CA SER A 89 12.90 -6.39 5.92
C SER A 89 12.17 -5.75 4.75
N ILE A 90 12.91 -5.13 3.82
CA ILE A 90 12.34 -4.41 2.66
C ILE A 90 11.34 -5.26 1.84
N ASN A 91 11.59 -6.57 1.71
CA ASN A 91 10.74 -7.52 0.98
C ASN A 91 9.42 -7.87 1.69
N LYS A 92 9.23 -7.42 2.93
CA LYS A 92 8.00 -7.61 3.73
C LYS A 92 7.23 -6.30 3.94
N LEU A 93 7.67 -5.23 3.29
CA LEU A 93 7.00 -3.95 3.35
C LEU A 93 5.87 -3.89 2.31
N PRO A 94 4.74 -3.25 2.63
CA PRO A 94 3.71 -2.98 1.64
C PRO A 94 4.27 -2.10 0.51
N PRO A 95 3.73 -2.18 -0.71
CA PRO A 95 4.12 -1.29 -1.80
C PRO A 95 3.89 0.18 -1.40
N THR A 96 4.63 1.09 -2.04
CA THR A 96 4.25 2.52 -2.00
C THR A 96 2.92 2.71 -2.72
N LEU A 97 2.18 3.78 -2.40
CA LEU A 97 0.93 4.11 -3.10
C LEU A 97 1.11 4.21 -4.63
N ASP A 98 2.22 4.80 -5.07
CA ASP A 98 2.56 4.96 -6.49
C ASP A 98 2.74 3.60 -7.20
N SER A 99 3.63 2.76 -6.67
CA SER A 99 3.81 1.39 -7.18
C SER A 99 2.53 0.55 -7.12
N LEU A 100 1.73 0.69 -6.06
CA LEU A 100 0.43 0.02 -5.96
C LEU A 100 -0.53 0.50 -7.05
N ARG A 101 -0.60 1.81 -7.33
CA ARG A 101 -1.43 2.35 -8.42
C ARG A 101 -1.05 1.72 -9.76
N GLN A 102 0.24 1.66 -10.08
CA GLN A 102 0.70 1.05 -11.33
C GLN A 102 0.36 -0.44 -11.41
N HIS A 103 0.49 -1.17 -10.30
CA HIS A 103 0.04 -2.56 -10.20
C HIS A 103 -1.48 -2.71 -10.39
N CYS A 104 -2.27 -1.84 -9.77
CA CYS A 104 -3.72 -1.83 -9.90
C CYS A 104 -4.17 -1.57 -11.34
N LEU A 105 -3.51 -0.67 -12.08
CA LEU A 105 -3.84 -0.42 -13.49
C LEU A 105 -3.72 -1.71 -14.33
N ARG A 106 -2.61 -2.44 -14.17
CA ARG A 106 -2.40 -3.72 -14.88
C ARG A 106 -3.38 -4.81 -14.43
N ALA A 107 -3.59 -4.93 -13.12
CA ALA A 107 -4.52 -5.92 -12.58
C ALA A 107 -5.97 -5.63 -12.97
N HIS A 108 -6.37 -4.35 -13.05
CA HIS A 108 -7.69 -3.92 -13.52
C HIS A 108 -7.89 -4.30 -14.98
N TYR A 109 -6.89 -4.05 -15.82
CA TYR A 109 -6.88 -4.46 -17.22
C TYR A 109 -7.02 -5.98 -17.39
N GLN A 110 -6.21 -6.76 -16.66
CA GLN A 110 -6.28 -8.22 -16.69
C GLN A 110 -7.65 -8.76 -16.23
N THR A 111 -8.20 -8.16 -15.17
CA THR A 111 -9.53 -8.50 -14.67
C THR A 111 -10.59 -8.25 -15.73
N LYS A 112 -10.49 -7.12 -16.44
CA LYS A 112 -11.44 -6.74 -17.50
C LYS A 112 -11.43 -7.71 -18.67
N ILE A 113 -10.25 -8.22 -19.07
CA ILE A 113 -10.14 -9.29 -20.06
C ILE A 113 -10.96 -10.51 -19.63
N TRP A 114 -10.78 -10.98 -18.40
CA TRP A 114 -11.46 -12.18 -17.91
C TRP A 114 -12.97 -11.98 -17.80
N LEU A 115 -13.42 -10.84 -17.28
CA LEU A 115 -14.83 -10.50 -17.14
C LEU A 115 -15.55 -10.36 -18.50
N ASN A 116 -14.82 -10.06 -19.57
CA ASN A 116 -15.37 -9.85 -20.92
C ASN A 116 -14.88 -10.91 -21.91
N SER A 117 -14.46 -12.09 -21.44
CA SER A 117 -13.89 -13.16 -22.29
C SER A 117 -14.83 -13.65 -23.40
N ASN A 118 -16.13 -13.37 -23.30
CA ASN A 118 -17.15 -13.65 -24.30
C ASN A 118 -17.31 -12.55 -25.37
N VAL A 119 -16.60 -11.42 -25.26
CA VAL A 119 -16.68 -10.30 -26.20
C VAL A 119 -15.68 -10.51 -27.35
N PRO A 120 -16.11 -10.61 -28.62
CA PRO A 120 -15.23 -10.93 -29.74
C PRO A 120 -14.18 -9.87 -30.10
N ARG A 121 -14.34 -8.62 -29.64
CA ARG A 121 -13.48 -7.46 -29.93
C ARG A 121 -13.17 -6.66 -28.68
N LEU A 122 -12.37 -7.26 -27.80
CA LEU A 122 -11.98 -6.70 -26.51
C LEU A 122 -11.26 -5.35 -26.64
N GLU A 123 -10.56 -5.10 -27.75
CA GLU A 123 -9.84 -3.86 -28.02
C GLU A 123 -10.74 -2.62 -28.02
N ARG A 124 -12.06 -2.79 -28.21
CA ARG A 124 -13.02 -1.67 -28.19
C ARG A 124 -13.42 -1.22 -26.78
N ILE A 125 -13.24 -2.10 -25.79
CA ILE A 125 -13.66 -1.84 -24.41
C ILE A 125 -12.47 -1.67 -23.46
N LEU A 126 -11.30 -2.17 -23.86
CA LEU A 126 -10.08 -2.04 -23.09
C LEU A 126 -9.46 -0.65 -23.28
N PRO A 127 -8.90 -0.04 -22.23
CA PRO A 127 -8.07 1.14 -22.36
C PRO A 127 -6.74 0.81 -23.07
N ASP A 128 -5.98 1.82 -23.45
CA ASP A 128 -4.66 1.61 -24.06
C ASP A 128 -3.68 1.02 -23.03
N LEU A 129 -2.67 0.29 -23.50
CA LEU A 129 -1.67 -0.31 -22.61
C LEU A 129 -0.88 0.76 -21.83
N GLU A 130 -0.58 1.89 -22.48
CA GLU A 130 0.16 2.99 -21.87
C GLU A 130 -0.62 3.69 -20.74
N SER A 131 -1.95 3.75 -20.85
CA SER A 131 -2.82 4.22 -19.75
C SER A 131 -3.09 3.14 -18.69
N SER A 132 -2.60 1.92 -18.91
CA SER A 132 -2.87 0.75 -18.06
C SER A 132 -1.64 0.22 -17.32
N GLY A 133 -0.61 1.06 -17.15
CA GLY A 133 0.56 0.74 -16.34
C GLY A 133 1.63 -0.07 -17.08
N TRP A 134 1.64 0.00 -18.42
CA TRP A 134 2.71 -0.48 -19.29
C TRP A 134 3.33 0.66 -20.09
N LYS A 135 4.51 0.41 -20.64
CA LYS A 135 5.20 1.31 -21.58
C LYS A 135 5.84 0.49 -22.69
N PHE A 136 6.06 1.12 -23.85
CA PHE A 136 6.83 0.51 -24.93
C PHE A 136 8.31 0.90 -24.81
N VAL A 137 9.18 -0.10 -24.78
CA VAL A 137 10.64 0.06 -24.78
C VAL A 137 11.19 -0.89 -25.84
N ASP A 138 11.83 -0.34 -26.87
CA ASP A 138 12.43 -1.11 -27.98
C ASP A 138 11.46 -2.13 -28.62
N GLY A 139 10.21 -1.72 -28.83
CA GLY A 139 9.16 -2.57 -29.42
C GLY A 139 8.61 -3.65 -28.48
N LYS A 140 9.03 -3.68 -27.21
CA LYS A 140 8.53 -4.59 -26.19
C LYS A 140 7.66 -3.85 -25.19
N VAL A 141 6.67 -4.57 -24.64
CA VAL A 141 5.81 -4.06 -23.58
C VAL A 141 6.47 -4.35 -22.23
N GLU A 142 6.75 -3.31 -21.46
CA GLU A 142 7.30 -3.42 -20.10
C GLU A 142 6.32 -2.85 -19.07
N ALA A 143 6.25 -3.49 -17.90
CA ALA A 143 5.45 -2.98 -16.79
C ALA A 143 6.10 -1.74 -16.17
N ILE A 144 5.30 -0.70 -15.94
CA ILE A 144 5.72 0.45 -15.13
C ILE A 144 5.64 0.04 -13.66
N LEU A 145 6.77 -0.14 -12.99
CA LEU A 145 6.77 -0.57 -11.58
C LEU A 145 6.50 0.58 -10.61
N THR A 146 6.93 1.79 -10.97
CA THR A 146 6.73 3.03 -10.23
C THR A 146 6.95 4.21 -11.17
N THR A 147 6.24 5.31 -10.92
CA THR A 147 6.42 6.62 -11.53
C THR A 147 7.12 7.60 -10.59
N SER A 148 7.28 7.23 -9.31
CA SER A 148 8.05 8.00 -8.35
C SER A 148 9.55 7.92 -8.62
N PRO A 149 10.31 8.99 -8.34
CA PRO A 149 11.75 8.95 -8.46
C PRO A 149 12.35 7.98 -7.44
N VAL A 150 13.48 7.36 -7.78
CA VAL A 150 14.19 6.39 -6.92
C VAL A 150 14.60 7.02 -5.57
N LEU A 151 14.92 8.31 -5.61
CA LEU A 151 15.23 9.12 -4.45
C LEU A 151 14.38 10.40 -4.49
N PRO A 152 14.00 10.97 -3.33
CA PRO A 152 13.43 12.30 -3.30
C PRO A 152 14.34 13.29 -4.03
N GLU A 153 13.77 14.18 -4.84
CA GLU A 153 14.51 15.23 -5.55
C GLU A 153 15.33 16.08 -4.59
N ASP A 154 14.75 16.38 -3.42
CA ASP A 154 15.45 17.01 -2.31
C ASP A 154 15.68 16.00 -1.17
N THR A 155 16.92 15.56 -1.01
CA THR A 155 17.33 14.67 0.10
C THR A 155 17.26 15.35 1.46
N SER A 156 17.09 16.68 1.50
CA SER A 156 16.92 17.42 2.76
C SER A 156 15.71 16.92 3.56
N VAL A 157 14.67 16.38 2.91
CA VAL A 157 13.49 15.76 3.55
C VAL A 157 13.81 14.55 4.43
N LEU A 158 14.98 13.92 4.24
CA LEU A 158 15.47 12.83 5.06
C LEU A 158 16.17 13.32 6.34
N SER A 159 16.29 14.64 6.52
CA SER A 159 16.96 15.22 7.69
C SER A 159 16.17 14.98 8.96
N THR A 160 16.81 14.38 9.95
CA THR A 160 16.24 14.16 11.28
C THR A 160 16.77 15.17 12.29
N CYS A 161 15.91 15.67 13.18
CA CYS A 161 16.36 16.44 14.32
C CYS A 161 16.55 15.57 15.57
N ASN A 162 17.48 16.00 16.42
CA ASN A 162 17.75 15.41 17.73
C ASN A 162 17.04 16.17 18.88
N CYS A 163 16.05 16.99 18.55
CA CYS A 163 15.31 17.79 19.53
C CYS A 163 14.64 16.88 20.57
N LYS A 164 14.68 17.29 21.85
CA LYS A 164 14.05 16.56 22.94
C LYS A 164 12.59 16.97 23.18
N LYS A 165 12.25 18.25 23.04
CA LYS A 165 10.86 18.78 23.17
C LYS A 165 10.64 20.02 22.29
N GLY A 166 9.39 20.26 21.89
CA GLY A 166 8.90 21.57 21.45
C GLY A 166 9.65 22.19 20.26
N CYS A 167 9.65 21.53 19.10
CA CYS A 167 10.25 21.99 17.83
C CYS A 167 9.65 23.31 17.27
N THR A 168 9.49 24.34 18.10
CA THR A 168 8.99 25.68 17.79
C THR A 168 10.12 26.64 17.44
N GLY A 169 11.34 26.43 17.97
CA GLY A 169 12.47 27.33 17.80
C GLY A 169 13.39 27.03 16.59
N PRO A 170 14.31 27.96 16.27
CA PRO A 170 15.25 27.85 15.15
C PRO A 170 16.31 26.76 15.32
N LEU A 171 16.41 26.16 16.51
CA LEU A 171 17.33 25.06 16.84
C LEU A 171 16.94 23.72 16.20
N CYS A 172 15.69 23.57 15.77
CA CYS A 172 15.25 22.37 15.08
C CYS A 172 15.79 22.36 13.65
N SER A 173 16.67 21.41 13.32
CA SER A 173 17.25 21.26 11.98
C SER A 173 16.17 21.04 10.90
N CYS A 174 15.11 20.29 11.21
CA CYS A 174 13.97 20.10 10.31
C CYS A 174 13.26 21.44 10.04
N LYS A 175 12.95 22.21 11.09
CA LYS A 175 12.31 23.52 10.95
C LYS A 175 13.20 24.51 10.19
N LYS A 176 14.51 24.52 10.45
CA LYS A 176 15.50 25.35 9.74
C LYS A 176 15.54 25.06 8.24
N LYS A 177 15.32 23.79 7.87
CA LYS A 177 15.21 23.34 6.46
C LYS A 177 13.79 23.42 5.90
N ASN A 178 12.87 24.05 6.63
CA ASN A 178 11.47 24.21 6.25
C ASN A 178 10.73 22.88 5.97
N ILE A 179 11.06 21.82 6.71
CA ILE A 179 10.41 20.51 6.63
C ILE A 179 9.78 20.09 7.97
N CYS A 180 8.75 19.26 7.91
CA CYS A 180 8.15 18.65 9.10
C CYS A 180 9.10 17.60 9.71
N CYS A 181 9.09 17.48 11.04
CA CYS A 181 9.70 16.36 11.73
C CYS A 181 8.95 15.07 11.37
N ILE A 182 9.72 14.05 10.98
CA ILE A 182 9.25 12.70 10.64
C ILE A 182 9.52 11.73 11.79
N GLY A 183 8.94 10.52 11.73
CA GLY A 183 9.06 9.50 12.79
C GLY A 183 10.50 9.18 13.23
N SER A 184 11.48 9.32 12.34
CA SER A 184 12.90 9.15 12.65
C SER A 184 13.52 10.27 13.50
N CYS A 185 12.81 11.37 13.77
CA CYS A 185 13.26 12.45 14.65
C CYS A 185 13.07 12.07 16.12
N LYS A 186 14.05 12.37 16.99
CA LYS A 186 13.96 12.07 18.43
C LYS A 186 12.77 12.73 19.13
N CYS A 187 12.37 13.91 18.67
CA CYS A 187 11.21 14.64 19.22
C CYS A 187 9.87 13.94 18.95
N MET A 188 9.79 13.14 17.88
CA MET A 188 8.56 12.43 17.51
C MET A 188 8.34 11.20 18.40
N ALA A 189 9.42 10.54 18.84
CA ALA A 189 9.36 9.45 19.80
C ALA A 189 8.79 9.86 21.16
N GLN A 190 8.93 11.13 21.55
CA GLN A 190 8.43 11.64 22.83
C GLN A 190 7.04 12.30 22.73
N VAL A 191 6.40 12.32 21.56
CA VAL A 191 5.06 12.93 21.31
C VAL A 191 4.97 14.43 21.65
N THR A 192 6.10 15.09 21.93
CA THR A 192 6.19 16.52 22.30
C THR A 192 6.57 17.42 21.12
N CYS A 193 6.59 16.88 19.90
CA CYS A 193 6.96 17.63 18.70
C CYS A 193 5.83 18.54 18.22
N SER A 194 6.10 19.83 18.14
CA SER A 194 5.21 20.84 17.55
C SER A 194 5.43 21.06 16.05
N ASN A 195 6.52 20.54 15.47
CA ASN A 195 6.81 20.59 14.03
C ASN A 195 6.39 19.28 13.32
N LYS A 196 5.29 18.67 13.75
CA LYS A 196 4.75 17.46 13.14
C LYS A 196 3.90 17.83 11.92
N LYS A 197 3.73 16.90 10.99
CA LYS A 197 2.77 17.05 9.88
C LYS A 197 1.36 17.16 10.48
N LEU A 198 0.61 18.21 10.15
CA LEU A 198 -0.80 18.33 10.52
C LEU A 198 -1.57 17.26 9.72
N GLU A 199 -2.17 16.29 10.41
CA GLU A 199 -2.80 15.16 9.77
C GLU A 199 -4.12 15.56 9.09
N HIS A 200 -4.25 15.20 7.82
CA HIS A 200 -5.41 14.43 7.38
C HIS A 200 -4.95 12.97 7.32
N GLY A 201 -5.24 12.18 8.38
CA GLY A 201 -4.98 10.74 8.42
C GLY A 201 -4.15 10.29 9.63
N HIS A 202 -4.86 9.92 10.70
CA HIS A 202 -4.36 9.47 11.99
C HIS A 202 -3.31 8.35 11.94
N ILE A 203 -2.16 8.57 12.59
CA ILE A 203 -1.28 7.52 13.11
C ILE A 203 -1.09 7.76 14.60
N LYS A 204 -1.85 7.05 15.43
CA LYS A 204 -1.49 6.84 16.84
C LYS A 204 -0.34 5.82 16.86
N MET A 205 0.84 6.24 17.31
CA MET A 205 2.01 5.36 17.43
C MET A 205 1.70 4.15 18.31
N LEU A 206 1.75 2.94 17.74
CA LEU A 206 1.75 1.69 18.50
C LEU A 206 3.17 1.11 18.52
N LEU A 207 3.90 1.43 19.58
CA LEU A 207 5.01 0.63 20.08
C LEU A 207 4.65 0.23 21.51
N GLU A 208 3.74 -0.73 21.65
CA GLU A 208 3.63 -1.51 22.89
C GLU A 208 4.10 -2.92 22.55
N ASN A 209 5.26 -3.29 23.12
CA ASN A 209 5.80 -4.64 23.07
C ASN A 209 4.83 -5.58 23.82
N PRO A 210 4.41 -6.71 23.26
CA PRO A 210 3.80 -7.74 24.08
C PRO A 210 4.91 -8.32 24.98
N SER A 211 4.80 -7.99 26.27
CA SER A 211 5.55 -8.64 27.33
C SER A 211 5.37 -10.16 27.25
N GLU A 212 6.50 -10.86 27.44
CA GLU A 212 6.58 -12.29 27.70
C GLU A 212 5.53 -12.70 28.74
N SER A 213 4.76 -13.75 28.43
CA SER A 213 4.08 -14.55 29.44
C SER A 213 4.60 -15.98 29.33
N SER A 214 5.70 -16.24 30.04
CA SER A 214 5.99 -17.56 30.57
C SER A 214 5.07 -17.79 31.76
N SER A 215 4.27 -18.85 31.71
CA SER A 215 3.77 -19.52 32.91
C SER A 215 3.33 -20.92 32.52
N ASP A 216 4.27 -21.83 32.69
CA ASP A 216 4.14 -23.15 33.30
C ASP A 216 2.71 -23.68 33.47
N LEU A 217 2.46 -24.84 32.86
CA LEU A 217 1.46 -25.80 33.32
C LEU A 217 2.14 -27.18 33.33
N ASP A 218 2.82 -27.46 34.43
CA ASP A 218 3.05 -28.82 34.91
C ASP A 218 1.90 -29.21 35.85
N GLU A 219 1.30 -30.35 35.51
CA GLU A 219 0.84 -31.43 36.39
C GLU A 219 -0.22 -31.23 37.51
N PHE A 220 -1.29 -32.04 37.34
CA PHE A 220 -2.33 -32.54 38.26
C PHE A 220 -3.40 -31.59 38.84
#